data_AF-A0A0B1SI37-F1
#
_entry.id   AF-A0A0B1SI37-F1
#
_cell.length_a   1.000
_cell.length_b   1.000
_cell.length_c   1.000
_cell.angle_alpha   90.00
_cell.angle_beta   90.00
_cell.angle_gamma   90.00
#
_symmetry.space_group_name_H-M   'P 1'
#
loop_
_entity.id
_entity.type
_entity.pdbx_description
1 polymer ?
#
loop_
_entity_poly.entity_id
_entity_poly.type
_entity_poly.pdbx_seq_one_letter_code
_entity_poly.pdbx_strand_id
1 'polypeptide(L)'
;MDRPSTSGALPVKEGTVIPYSELACYFCSDVTAPGNSTADRTLDQQCTVSRPGLSMIASGIAVELLSSVLQYSNPLEAPANIGEPDDSSSLLGATPHQVRGFLSRFSQMTPCVRRFEKCVACGNIVIDEYANRKAEFVIEVMNSPSYLEKLTGLDQLQASIDNVHIEFSDDSDSVMSL
;
A
#
# COMPACT_ATOMS: atom_id res chain seq x y z
N MET A 1 13.30 -14.30 -16.48
CA MET A 1 13.06 -13.12 -17.33
C MET A 1 13.08 -11.92 -16.39
N ASP A 2 14.23 -11.26 -16.29
CA ASP A 2 14.41 -10.08 -15.46
C ASP A 2 13.53 -8.94 -15.96
N ARG A 3 12.71 -8.38 -15.08
CA ARG A 3 11.95 -7.15 -15.37
C ARG A 3 12.76 -5.95 -14.87
N PRO A 4 12.91 -4.89 -15.68
CA PRO A 4 13.70 -3.73 -15.30
C PRO A 4 13.02 -2.96 -14.15
N SER A 5 13.78 -2.68 -13.10
CA SER A 5 13.39 -1.84 -11.96
C SER A 5 13.52 -0.36 -12.34
N THR A 6 12.39 0.28 -12.68
CA THR A 6 12.34 1.74 -12.84
C THR A 6 12.12 2.40 -11.48
N SER A 7 13.22 2.67 -10.77
CA SER A 7 13.25 3.51 -9.57
C SER A 7 13.17 4.99 -9.97
N GLY A 8 11.96 5.50 -10.12
CA GLY A 8 11.67 6.90 -10.38
C GLY A 8 10.16 7.14 -10.36
N ALA A 9 9.60 7.33 -9.17
CA ALA A 9 8.16 7.50 -9.00
C ALA A 9 7.71 8.88 -9.52
N LEU A 10 7.30 8.94 -10.79
CA LEU A 10 6.54 10.06 -11.32
C LEU A 10 5.16 10.12 -10.62
N PRO A 11 4.66 11.31 -10.25
CA PRO A 11 3.33 11.44 -9.68
C PRO A 11 2.28 10.94 -10.68
N VAL A 12 1.42 10.02 -10.23
CA VAL A 12 0.37 9.44 -11.07
C VAL A 12 -0.68 10.51 -11.35
N LYS A 13 -0.88 10.88 -12.61
CA LYS A 13 -1.86 11.88 -13.04
C LYS A 13 -3.24 11.23 -13.25
N GLU A 14 -4.29 12.00 -13.05
CA GLU A 14 -5.65 11.64 -13.42
C GLU A 14 -5.74 11.37 -14.94
N GLY A 15 -6.47 10.31 -15.34
CA GLY A 15 -6.51 9.75 -16.69
C GLY A 15 -5.42 8.71 -17.01
N THR A 16 -4.62 8.28 -16.02
CA THR A 16 -3.56 7.27 -16.24
C THR A 16 -4.05 5.87 -15.86
N VAL A 17 -3.90 4.92 -16.79
CA VAL A 17 -4.09 3.49 -16.54
C VAL A 17 -2.77 2.88 -16.06
N ILE A 18 -2.78 2.25 -14.89
CA ILE A 18 -1.61 1.58 -14.30
C ILE A 18 -1.82 0.06 -14.36
N PRO A 19 -0.91 -0.71 -14.97
CA PRO A 19 -1.07 -2.15 -15.12
C PRO A 19 -1.02 -2.86 -13.76
N TYR A 20 -1.77 -3.96 -13.65
CA TYR A 20 -1.84 -4.79 -12.44
C TYR A 20 -0.46 -5.15 -11.86
N SER A 21 0.51 -5.48 -12.73
CA SER A 21 1.87 -5.88 -12.31
C SER A 21 2.63 -4.79 -11.56
N GLU A 22 2.22 -3.52 -11.71
CA GLU A 22 2.81 -2.37 -11.04
C GLU A 22 1.99 -1.90 -9.83
N LEU A 23 0.84 -2.52 -9.53
CA LEU A 23 0.01 -2.11 -8.40
C LEU A 23 0.57 -2.62 -7.07
N ALA A 24 0.62 -1.74 -6.08
CA ALA A 24 1.01 -2.08 -4.73
C ALA A 24 -0.03 -2.96 -4.01
N CYS A 25 0.44 -3.88 -3.17
CA CYS A 25 -0.41 -4.48 -2.15
C CYS A 25 -0.52 -3.54 -0.92
N TYR A 26 -1.31 -3.94 0.08
CA TYR A 26 -1.47 -3.21 1.34
C TYR A 26 -0.13 -2.89 2.03
N PHE A 27 0.81 -3.84 2.03
CA PHE A 27 2.10 -3.72 2.70
C PHE A 27 3.20 -3.03 1.86
N CYS A 28 2.91 -2.59 0.63
CA CYS A 28 3.91 -1.84 -0.16
C CYS A 28 4.11 -0.41 0.33
N SER A 29 3.13 0.15 1.03
CA SER A 29 3.20 1.50 1.60
C SER A 29 3.72 1.52 3.04
N ASP A 30 3.91 0.35 3.65
CA ASP A 30 4.44 0.24 5.00
C ASP A 30 5.96 0.08 4.92
N VAL A 31 6.67 0.84 5.76
CA VAL A 31 8.14 0.75 5.89
C VAL A 31 8.55 -0.21 7.01
N THR A 32 7.61 -0.91 7.64
CA THR A 32 7.84 -1.87 8.72
C THR A 32 7.15 -3.21 8.43
N ALA A 33 7.74 -4.32 8.89
CA ALA A 33 7.05 -5.60 8.84
C ALA A 33 5.88 -5.63 9.84
N PRO A 34 4.79 -6.36 9.52
CA PRO A 34 3.67 -6.51 10.44
C PRO A 34 4.11 -7.26 11.70
N GLY A 35 4.18 -6.55 12.83
CA GLY A 35 4.39 -7.11 14.16
C GLY A 35 3.07 -7.46 14.87
N ASN A 36 3.16 -8.02 16.09
CA ASN A 36 1.99 -8.25 16.92
C ASN A 36 1.44 -6.92 17.47
N SER A 37 0.57 -6.27 16.71
CA SER A 37 -0.05 -5.01 17.11
C SER A 37 -1.09 -5.13 18.23
N THR A 38 -1.36 -6.33 18.74
CA THR A 38 -2.35 -6.56 19.81
C THR A 38 -1.72 -6.75 21.20
N ALA A 39 -0.44 -7.10 21.28
CA ALA A 39 0.25 -7.37 22.55
C ALA A 39 0.24 -6.16 23.50
N ASP A 40 0.38 -4.94 22.97
CA ASP A 40 0.50 -3.71 23.75
C ASP A 40 -0.75 -2.82 23.68
N ARG A 41 -1.88 -3.33 23.15
CA ARG A 41 -3.15 -2.55 23.08
C ARG A 41 -4.07 -2.86 24.24
N THR A 42 -4.40 -1.83 25.02
CA THR A 42 -5.50 -1.90 25.99
C THR A 42 -6.84 -2.15 25.27
N LEU A 43 -7.85 -2.69 25.98
CA LEU A 43 -9.15 -3.08 25.39
C LEU A 43 -9.79 -1.96 24.56
N ASP A 44 -9.66 -0.69 25.00
CA ASP A 44 -10.19 0.49 24.30
C ASP A 44 -9.41 0.85 23.02
N GLN A 45 -8.19 0.34 22.84
CA GLN A 45 -7.39 0.46 21.62
C GLN A 45 -7.62 -0.70 20.64
N GLN A 46 -8.39 -1.71 21.02
CA GLN A 46 -8.79 -2.81 20.15
C GLN A 46 -9.99 -2.38 19.29
N CYS A 47 -9.73 -1.43 18.37
CA CYS A 47 -10.44 -1.15 17.12
C CYS A 47 -11.98 -1.36 17.04
N THR A 48 -12.76 -1.01 18.07
CA THR A 48 -14.22 -1.23 18.04
C THR A 48 -15.05 0.05 17.97
N VAL A 49 -14.45 1.22 18.25
CA VAL A 49 -15.18 2.51 18.19
C VAL A 49 -14.99 3.15 16.81
N SER A 50 -15.97 2.98 15.93
CA SER A 50 -16.05 3.70 14.65
C SER A 50 -17.38 4.44 14.53
N ARG A 51 -17.42 5.52 13.74
CA ARG A 51 -18.68 6.19 13.40
C ARG A 51 -19.58 5.16 12.68
N PRO A 52 -20.83 4.94 13.12
CA PRO A 52 -21.67 3.85 12.60
C PRO A 52 -21.86 3.81 11.08
N GLY A 53 -21.82 4.96 10.41
CA GLY A 53 -21.94 5.03 8.94
C GLY A 53 -20.71 4.58 8.16
N LEU A 54 -19.54 4.44 8.80
CA LEU A 54 -18.28 4.15 8.10
C LEU A 54 -18.25 2.75 7.48
N SER A 55 -18.74 1.75 8.21
CA SER A 55 -18.77 0.36 7.72
C SER A 55 -19.66 0.21 6.49
N MET A 56 -20.81 0.88 6.46
CA MET A 56 -21.72 0.87 5.31
C MET A 56 -21.09 1.49 4.07
N ILE A 57 -20.43 2.64 4.24
CA ILE A 57 -19.75 3.34 3.12
C ILE A 57 -18.60 2.48 2.58
N ALA A 58 -17.74 1.96 3.45
CA ALA A 58 -16.62 1.11 3.04
C ALA A 58 -17.08 -0.16 2.33
N SER A 59 -18.12 -0.81 2.84
CA SER A 59 -18.68 -2.03 2.25
C SER A 59 -19.29 -1.76 0.86
N GLY A 60 -20.06 -0.66 0.72
CA GLY A 60 -20.63 -0.26 -0.57
C GLY A 60 -19.55 0.00 -1.62
N ILE A 61 -18.52 0.79 -1.26
CA ILE A 61 -17.38 1.07 -2.16
C ILE A 61 -16.66 -0.21 -2.57
N ALA A 62 -16.42 -1.15 -1.64
CA ALA A 62 -15.73 -2.40 -1.94
C ALA A 62 -16.51 -3.28 -2.93
N VAL A 63 -17.83 -3.36 -2.78
CA VAL A 63 -18.70 -4.15 -3.68
C VAL A 63 -18.81 -3.51 -5.06
N GLU A 64 -18.93 -2.18 -5.15
CA GLU A 64 -18.95 -1.48 -6.43
C GLU A 64 -17.62 -1.62 -7.17
N LEU A 65 -16.49 -1.47 -6.46
CA LEU A 65 -15.16 -1.67 -7.04
C LEU A 65 -14.98 -3.11 -7.57
N LEU A 66 -15.41 -4.11 -6.80
CA LEU A 66 -15.38 -5.50 -7.24
C LEU A 66 -16.24 -5.71 -8.49
N SER A 67 -17.44 -5.12 -8.51
CA SER A 67 -18.34 -5.22 -9.66
C SER A 67 -17.72 -4.63 -10.92
N SER A 68 -17.05 -3.46 -10.83
CA SER A 68 -16.31 -2.86 -11.95
C SER A 68 -15.12 -3.71 -12.40
N VAL A 69 -14.34 -4.26 -11.47
CA VAL A 69 -13.18 -5.14 -11.78
C VAL A 69 -13.62 -6.41 -12.53
N LEU A 70 -14.76 -6.99 -12.17
CA LEU A 70 -15.29 -8.20 -12.82
C LEU A 70 -15.76 -7.99 -14.26
N GLN A 71 -15.88 -6.75 -14.74
CA GLN A 71 -16.25 -6.46 -16.13
C GLN A 71 -15.08 -6.57 -17.11
N TYR A 72 -13.83 -6.56 -16.61
CA TYR A 72 -12.66 -6.75 -17.44
C TYR A 72 -12.58 -8.17 -17.99
N SER A 73 -12.00 -8.33 -19.19
CA SER A 73 -11.80 -9.64 -19.82
C SER A 73 -10.94 -10.59 -18.98
N ASN A 74 -9.96 -10.05 -18.25
CA ASN A 74 -9.19 -10.77 -17.22
C ASN A 74 -9.25 -9.99 -15.89
N PRO A 75 -10.22 -10.30 -15.00
CA PRO A 75 -10.37 -9.59 -13.73
C PRO A 75 -9.16 -9.70 -12.78
N LEU A 76 -8.37 -10.79 -12.90
CA LEU A 76 -7.20 -11.02 -12.03
C LEU A 76 -6.00 -10.13 -12.40
N GLU A 77 -6.01 -9.56 -13.60
CA GLU A 77 -4.98 -8.65 -14.10
C GLU A 77 -5.56 -7.28 -14.44
N ALA A 78 -6.74 -6.96 -13.89
CA ALA A 78 -7.39 -5.67 -14.13
C ALA A 78 -6.47 -4.51 -13.70
N PRO A 79 -6.25 -3.53 -14.59
CA PRO A 79 -5.44 -2.36 -14.27
C PRO A 79 -6.19 -1.43 -13.31
N ALA A 80 -5.43 -0.56 -12.65
CA ALA A 80 -6.02 0.58 -11.98
C ALA A 80 -6.30 1.69 -13.01
N ASN A 81 -7.56 2.11 -13.12
CA ASN A 81 -7.94 3.27 -13.90
C ASN A 81 -8.27 4.43 -12.94
N ILE A 82 -7.41 5.45 -12.92
CA ILE A 82 -7.53 6.62 -12.06
C ILE A 82 -8.04 7.76 -12.93
N GLY A 83 -9.33 7.79 -13.24
CA GLY A 83 -9.88 8.81 -14.12
C GLY A 83 -11.29 8.51 -14.61
N GLU A 84 -11.69 9.26 -15.64
CA GLU A 84 -13.01 9.19 -16.29
C GLU A 84 -13.40 7.75 -16.63
N PRO A 85 -14.71 7.43 -16.60
CA PRO A 85 -15.23 6.13 -17.02
C PRO A 85 -14.68 5.75 -18.39
N ASP A 86 -13.93 4.65 -18.44
CA ASP A 86 -13.59 4.01 -19.69
C ASP A 86 -14.72 3.05 -20.06
N ASP A 87 -15.68 3.57 -20.82
CA ASP A 87 -16.83 2.82 -21.34
C ASP A 87 -16.42 1.58 -22.16
N SER A 88 -15.15 1.46 -22.56
CA SER A 88 -14.64 0.28 -23.28
C SER A 88 -14.24 -0.88 -22.38
N SER A 89 -13.93 -0.61 -21.10
CA SER A 89 -13.40 -1.61 -20.15
C SER A 89 -14.36 -1.94 -19.01
N SER A 90 -15.10 -0.95 -18.50
CA SER A 90 -16.08 -1.12 -17.42
C SER A 90 -17.22 -0.10 -17.56
N LEU A 91 -18.43 -0.61 -17.74
CA LEU A 91 -19.67 0.17 -17.79
C LEU A 91 -20.06 0.75 -16.42
N LEU A 92 -19.46 0.24 -15.33
CA LEU A 92 -19.66 0.75 -13.96
C LEU A 92 -18.66 1.85 -13.59
N GLY A 93 -17.84 2.29 -14.55
CA GLY A 93 -16.87 3.36 -14.39
C GLY A 93 -15.52 2.88 -13.89
N ALA A 94 -14.82 3.75 -13.16
CA ALA A 94 -13.42 3.60 -12.81
C ALA A 94 -13.11 2.39 -11.91
N THR A 95 -11.89 1.87 -12.02
CA THR A 95 -11.31 0.84 -11.15
C THR A 95 -10.11 1.39 -10.38
N PRO A 96 -10.32 2.25 -9.37
CA PRO A 96 -9.22 2.83 -8.62
C PRO A 96 -8.42 1.77 -7.85
N HIS A 97 -7.11 2.00 -7.72
CA HIS A 97 -6.20 1.14 -6.94
C HIS A 97 -6.53 1.15 -5.43
N GLN A 98 -6.76 2.34 -4.88
CA GLN A 98 -7.18 2.54 -3.49
C GLN A 98 -8.33 3.54 -3.45
N VAL A 99 -9.19 3.42 -2.44
CA VAL A 99 -10.19 4.43 -2.11
C VAL A 99 -10.01 4.82 -0.65
N ARG A 100 -9.78 6.11 -0.38
CA ARG A 100 -9.63 6.64 0.99
C ARG A 100 -10.70 7.69 1.24
N GLY A 101 -11.56 7.43 2.22
CA GLY A 101 -12.65 8.33 2.62
C GLY A 101 -12.42 8.98 3.98
N PHE A 102 -12.73 10.27 4.10
CA PHE A 102 -12.60 11.06 5.32
C PHE A 102 -13.94 11.66 5.72
N LEU A 103 -14.65 11.02 6.66
CA LEU A 103 -15.97 11.47 7.10
C LEU A 103 -15.97 12.80 7.89
N SER A 104 -14.82 13.23 8.42
CA SER A 104 -14.69 14.53 9.08
C SER A 104 -14.73 15.68 8.08
N ARG A 105 -14.26 15.44 6.85
CA ARG A 105 -14.18 16.42 5.77
C ARG A 105 -15.15 16.11 4.62
N PHE A 106 -15.92 15.03 4.73
CA PHE A 106 -16.81 14.51 3.69
C PHE A 106 -16.13 14.46 2.30
N SER A 107 -14.89 13.95 2.27
CA SER A 107 -14.09 13.86 1.05
C SER A 107 -13.60 12.44 0.80
N GLN A 108 -13.37 12.13 -0.48
CA GLN A 108 -12.83 10.86 -0.95
C GLN A 108 -11.70 11.14 -1.94
N MET A 109 -10.69 10.28 -1.92
CA MET A 109 -9.59 10.29 -2.88
C MET A 109 -9.26 8.88 -3.32
N THR A 110 -8.69 8.75 -4.53
CA THR A 110 -8.34 7.47 -5.14
C THR A 110 -6.85 7.39 -5.49
N PRO A 111 -5.96 7.35 -4.49
CA PRO A 111 -4.53 7.31 -4.74
C PRO A 111 -4.15 5.98 -5.40
N CYS A 112 -3.07 6.02 -6.18
CA CYS A 112 -2.44 4.83 -6.70
C CYS A 112 -0.99 4.78 -6.24
N VAL A 113 -0.60 3.62 -5.74
CA VAL A 113 0.76 3.36 -5.27
C VAL A 113 1.38 2.28 -6.14
N ARG A 114 2.64 2.47 -6.50
CA ARG A 114 3.39 1.48 -7.26
C ARG A 114 3.94 0.39 -6.35
N ARG A 115 4.02 -0.82 -6.89
CA ARG A 115 4.61 -1.98 -6.23
C ARG A 115 6.02 -1.66 -5.76
N PHE A 116 6.28 -1.99 -4.49
CA PHE A 116 7.58 -1.81 -3.88
C PHE A 116 8.38 -3.11 -3.95
N GLU A 117 9.62 -3.03 -4.43
CA GLU A 117 10.47 -4.20 -4.66
C GLU A 117 10.81 -4.94 -3.36
N LYS A 118 11.13 -4.20 -2.28
CA LYS A 118 11.44 -4.76 -0.95
C LYS A 118 10.20 -4.98 -0.07
N CYS A 119 9.01 -5.06 -0.67
CA CYS A 119 7.78 -5.30 0.09
C CYS A 119 7.80 -6.65 0.79
N VAL A 120 7.51 -6.65 2.09
CA VAL A 120 7.45 -7.81 2.99
C VAL A 120 6.35 -8.83 2.66
N ALA A 121 5.46 -8.53 1.71
CA ALA A 121 4.36 -9.41 1.33
C ALA A 121 4.40 -9.80 -0.15
N CYS A 122 4.36 -8.82 -1.06
CA CYS A 122 4.32 -9.09 -2.50
C CYS A 122 5.67 -8.92 -3.20
N GLY A 123 6.80 -8.83 -2.47
CA GLY A 123 8.13 -8.85 -3.07
C GLY A 123 8.41 -10.19 -3.76
N ASN A 124 9.17 -10.19 -4.86
CA ASN A 124 9.44 -11.44 -5.60
C ASN A 124 10.13 -12.48 -4.72
N ILE A 125 11.08 -12.06 -3.89
CA ILE A 125 11.77 -12.95 -2.94
C ILE A 125 10.82 -13.63 -1.94
N VAL A 126 9.76 -12.94 -1.50
CA VAL A 126 8.74 -13.48 -0.59
C VAL A 126 7.89 -14.52 -1.31
N ILE A 127 7.50 -14.22 -2.56
CA ILE A 127 6.71 -15.13 -3.41
C ILE A 127 7.51 -16.40 -3.70
N ASP A 128 8.80 -16.25 -4.06
CA ASP A 128 9.69 -17.36 -4.39
C ASP A 128 9.95 -18.25 -3.17
N GLU A 129 10.21 -17.66 -1.99
CA GLU A 129 10.36 -18.42 -0.75
C GLU A 129 9.09 -19.18 -0.35
N TYR A 130 7.92 -18.54 -0.47
CA TYR A 130 6.65 -19.21 -0.23
C TYR A 130 6.41 -20.36 -1.22
N ALA A 131 6.73 -20.19 -2.50
CA ALA A 131 6.55 -21.23 -3.51
C ALA A 131 7.42 -22.46 -3.21
N ASN A 132 8.65 -22.25 -2.71
CA ASN A 132 9.60 -23.31 -2.41
C ASN A 132 9.32 -24.03 -1.08
N ARG A 133 9.07 -23.26 0.00
CA ARG A 133 9.00 -23.79 1.38
C ARG A 133 7.59 -23.89 1.95
N LYS A 134 6.61 -23.20 1.35
CA LYS A 134 5.18 -23.24 1.68
C LYS A 134 4.91 -23.02 3.17
N ALA A 135 4.38 -24.03 3.87
CA ALA A 135 3.97 -23.93 5.26
C ALA A 135 5.14 -23.67 6.22
N GLU A 136 6.31 -24.23 5.94
CA GLU A 136 7.49 -24.05 6.80
C GLU A 136 7.92 -22.58 6.84
N PHE A 137 7.91 -21.91 5.69
CA PHE A 137 8.16 -20.48 5.59
C PHE A 137 7.14 -19.66 6.38
N VAL A 138 5.85 -19.97 6.25
CA VAL A 138 4.79 -19.25 7.00
C VAL A 138 4.97 -19.42 8.51
N ILE A 139 5.28 -20.63 8.97
CA ILE A 139 5.54 -20.89 10.39
C ILE A 139 6.76 -20.10 10.88
N GLU A 140 7.85 -20.08 10.11
CA GLU A 140 9.04 -19.32 10.48
C GLU A 140 8.75 -17.81 10.57
N VAL A 141 8.06 -17.26 9.56
CA VAL A 141 7.63 -15.85 9.53
C VAL A 141 6.77 -15.51 10.75
N MET A 142 5.80 -16.36 11.11
CA MET A 142 4.91 -16.12 12.26
C MET A 142 5.66 -16.14 13.59
N ASN A 143 6.74 -16.92 13.70
CA ASN A 143 7.53 -17.03 14.92
C ASN A 143 8.70 -16.04 14.98
N SER A 144 9.04 -15.39 13.86
CA SER A 144 10.20 -14.50 13.75
C SER A 144 9.82 -13.14 13.16
N PRO A 145 9.46 -12.14 13.98
CA PRO A 145 8.98 -10.84 13.50
C PRO A 145 9.93 -10.10 12.53
N SER A 146 11.25 -10.26 12.72
CA SER A 146 12.28 -9.61 11.88
C SER A 146 12.63 -10.39 10.61
N TYR A 147 12.07 -11.58 10.40
CA TYR A 147 12.49 -12.46 9.32
C TYR A 147 12.18 -11.88 7.95
N LEU A 148 10.97 -11.34 7.76
CA LEU A 148 10.58 -10.73 6.49
C LEU A 148 11.41 -9.49 6.15
N GLU A 149 11.77 -8.67 7.14
CA GLU A 149 12.59 -7.47 6.91
C GLU A 149 13.99 -7.84 6.44
N LYS A 150 14.60 -8.86 7.05
CA LYS A 150 15.90 -9.39 6.65
C LYS A 150 15.83 -10.03 5.27
N LEU A 151 14.78 -10.81 5.01
CA LEU A 151 14.60 -11.48 3.73
C LEU A 151 14.47 -10.48 2.58
N THR A 152 13.68 -9.41 2.76
CA THR A 152 13.49 -8.40 1.70
C THR A 152 14.58 -7.33 1.67
N GLY A 153 15.53 -7.36 2.61
CA GLY A 153 16.55 -6.32 2.77
C GLY A 153 15.96 -4.95 3.14
N LEU A 154 14.79 -4.95 3.78
CA LEU A 154 14.13 -3.75 4.31
C LEU A 154 14.88 -3.22 5.54
N ASP A 155 15.43 -4.12 6.35
CA ASP A 155 16.31 -3.79 7.49
C ASP A 155 17.53 -2.95 7.06
N GLN A 156 18.17 -3.34 5.96
CA GLN A 156 19.30 -2.61 5.37
C GLN A 156 18.87 -1.24 4.83
N LEU A 157 17.65 -1.14 4.27
CA LEU A 157 17.13 0.12 3.79
C LEU A 157 16.85 1.09 4.95
N GLN A 158 16.23 0.62 6.03
CA GLN A 158 16.00 1.40 7.23
C GLN A 158 17.34 1.88 7.83
N ALA A 159 18.30 0.97 8.02
CA ALA A 159 19.62 1.33 8.53
C ALA A 159 20.36 2.34 7.64
N SER A 160 20.19 2.28 6.32
CA SER A 160 20.79 3.26 5.42
C SER A 160 20.21 4.67 5.59
N ILE A 161 18.92 4.78 5.92
CA ILE A 161 18.24 6.05 6.19
C ILE A 161 18.68 6.63 7.53
N ASP A 162 18.76 5.79 8.57
CA ASP A 162 19.18 6.23 9.91
C ASP A 162 20.63 6.74 9.93
N ASN A 163 21.48 6.24 9.03
CA ASN A 163 22.86 6.72 8.86
C ASN A 163 22.96 8.06 8.12
N VAL A 164 21.89 8.54 7.48
CA VAL A 164 21.83 9.89 6.90
C VAL A 164 21.51 10.87 8.04
N HIS A 165 22.55 11.33 8.72
CA HIS A 165 22.45 12.41 9.70
C HIS A 165 22.08 13.71 8.98
N ILE A 166 20.82 14.12 9.05
CA ILE A 166 20.41 15.47 8.64
C ILE A 166 20.87 16.41 9.75
N GLU A 167 22.02 17.06 9.55
CA GLU A 167 22.40 18.23 10.33
C GLU A 167 21.37 19.33 10.04
N PHE A 168 20.38 19.48 10.92
CA PHE A 168 19.56 20.67 10.94
C PHE A 168 20.48 21.81 11.40
N SER A 169 20.96 22.62 10.46
CA SER A 169 21.55 23.91 10.77
C SER A 169 20.45 24.77 11.40
N ASP A 170 20.50 24.92 12.72
CA ASP A 170 19.75 25.93 13.45
C ASP A 170 20.25 27.32 13.00
N ASP A 171 19.72 27.81 11.88
CA ASP A 171 19.82 29.23 11.53
C ASP A 171 18.85 29.99 12.44
N SER A 172 19.28 30.19 13.68
CA SER A 172 18.70 31.14 14.61
C SER A 172 19.03 32.57 14.17
N ASP A 173 18.46 33.03 13.06
CA ASP A 173 18.44 34.46 12.75
C ASP A 173 17.13 35.08 13.22
N SER A 174 17.25 35.67 14.42
CA SER A 174 16.31 36.66 14.92
C SER A 174 16.26 37.85 13.97
N VAL A 175 15.14 38.07 13.31
CA VAL A 175 14.72 39.42 12.89
C VAL A 175 13.27 39.66 13.28
N MET A 176 13.11 40.61 14.21
CA MET A 176 11.87 41.33 14.47
C MET A 176 11.40 42.10 13.22
N SER A 177 10.11 42.48 13.25
CA SER A 177 9.42 43.51 12.44
C SER A 177 8.83 42.96 11.13
N LEU A 178 7.53 43.07 10.82
CA LEU A 178 6.40 43.91 11.26
C LEU A 178 5.12 43.09 11.39
#